data_AF-A0A6P3RD62-F1
#
_entry.id   AF-A0A6P3RD62-F1
#
_cell.length_a   1.000
_cell.length_b   1.000
_cell.length_c   1.000
_cell.angle_alpha   90.00
_cell.angle_beta   90.00
_cell.angle_gamma   90.00
#
_symmetry.space_group_name_H-M   'P 1'
#
loop_
_entity.id
_entity.type
_entity.pdbx_description
1 polymer ?
#
loop_
_entity_poly.entity_id
_entity_poly.type
_entity_poly.pdbx_seq_one_letter_code
_entity_poly.pdbx_strand_id
1 'polypeptide(L)'
;MSYHQLPVVIDNGSGVIKAGLAGSREPQFVYPHIIGRAKGKSYAAEGALELCVGDEAQPRRSSLSISYPVERGLVTSWGDTEITWKHIYDHNLKLKPCDGPVLITEPALNPLANRQQITEVFFEQLGVPAFYMSIQGVLALFAAGFTTGFVMNSGAGVTQCVPIFEGYCLPHGVQQLNLAGLDLTNYLMRLLKDHGIMLLSAEDRKIVVDIKETSCYVAMNYEEERAKKPASIEKVYQLPDGKIIKLHNQLFQCPEALFSPSLMNLETPGIDKMCFSSIMKCDTDLRNSFFSNIVLAGGSTLFPGLEKRLVKDIAKVVPANTSVQVIAPPERKISVWMGGSILASLSAFQDMWITAAEFKEVGPNIVHQRCF
;
A
#
# COMPACT_ATOMS: atom_id res chain seq x y z
N MET A 1 -26.71 -7.89 26.90
CA MET A 1 -25.87 -7.13 25.95
C MET A 1 -24.67 -8.01 25.67
N SER A 2 -24.68 -8.80 24.58
CA SER A 2 -23.48 -9.58 24.24
C SER A 2 -22.40 -8.59 23.84
N TYR A 3 -21.32 -8.55 24.61
CA TYR A 3 -20.12 -7.79 24.25
C TYR A 3 -19.49 -8.48 23.04
N HIS A 4 -19.97 -8.19 21.83
CA HIS A 4 -19.26 -8.60 20.64
C HIS A 4 -17.97 -7.79 20.58
N GLN A 5 -16.85 -8.51 20.56
CA GLN A 5 -15.53 -7.91 20.38
C GLN A 5 -15.53 -7.13 19.06
N LEU A 6 -14.95 -5.92 19.08
CA LEU A 6 -14.87 -5.09 17.88
C LEU A 6 -14.16 -5.86 16.77
N PRO A 7 -14.61 -5.73 15.50
CA PRO A 7 -13.93 -6.36 14.38
C PRO A 7 -12.47 -5.95 14.29
N VAL A 8 -11.60 -6.90 13.93
CA VAL A 8 -10.20 -6.63 13.61
C VAL A 8 -10.11 -6.19 12.14
N VAL A 9 -9.34 -5.14 11.87
CA VAL A 9 -9.06 -4.65 10.51
C VAL A 9 -7.59 -4.86 10.20
N ILE A 10 -7.30 -5.57 9.11
CA ILE A 10 -5.94 -5.87 8.63
C ILE A 10 -5.74 -5.30 7.22
N ASP A 11 -5.03 -4.19 7.11
CA ASP A 11 -4.52 -3.66 5.83
C ASP A 11 -3.23 -4.39 5.46
N ASN A 12 -3.37 -5.34 4.53
CA ASN A 12 -2.31 -6.27 4.12
C ASN A 12 -1.44 -5.68 2.99
N GLY A 13 -0.54 -4.76 3.35
CA GLY A 13 0.38 -4.12 2.40
C GLY A 13 1.65 -4.92 2.14
N SER A 14 2.25 -4.78 0.94
CA SER A 14 3.52 -5.46 0.59
C SER A 14 4.74 -4.98 1.37
N GLY A 15 4.73 -3.73 1.83
CA GLY A 15 5.85 -3.15 2.58
C GLY A 15 5.58 -3.05 4.07
N VAL A 16 4.33 -2.76 4.45
CA VAL A 16 3.90 -2.56 5.82
C VAL A 16 2.51 -3.13 6.01
N ILE A 17 2.28 -3.76 7.16
CA ILE A 17 0.97 -4.11 7.66
C ILE A 17 0.48 -3.00 8.57
N LYS A 18 -0.82 -2.70 8.50
CA LYS A 18 -1.50 -1.86 9.48
C LYS A 18 -2.66 -2.65 10.03
N ALA A 19 -2.76 -2.76 11.34
CA ALA A 19 -3.85 -3.49 11.95
C ALA A 19 -4.29 -2.88 13.29
N GLY A 20 -5.52 -3.22 13.68
CA GLY A 20 -6.17 -2.71 14.87
C GLY A 20 -7.66 -3.04 14.90
N LEU A 21 -8.32 -2.70 15.99
CA LEU A 21 -9.77 -2.80 16.15
C LEU A 21 -10.48 -1.68 15.38
N ALA A 22 -11.63 -2.02 14.80
CA ALA A 22 -12.53 -1.07 14.15
C ALA A 22 -13.03 0.02 15.11
N GLY A 23 -13.38 1.19 14.57
CA GLY A 23 -13.86 2.35 15.31
C GLY A 23 -12.76 3.35 15.73
N SER A 24 -11.49 3.02 15.51
CA SER A 24 -10.37 3.96 15.69
C SER A 24 -10.01 4.67 14.38
N ARG A 25 -9.52 5.91 14.45
CA ARG A 25 -9.06 6.68 13.28
C ARG A 25 -7.68 6.21 12.78
N GLU A 26 -6.83 5.73 13.69
CA GLU A 26 -5.48 5.25 13.38
C GLU A 26 -5.34 3.76 13.72
N PRO A 27 -4.52 3.01 12.97
CA PRO A 27 -4.21 1.63 13.31
C PRO A 27 -3.50 1.56 14.66
N GLN A 28 -3.75 0.51 15.43
CA GLN A 28 -3.08 0.31 16.72
C GLN A 28 -1.59 0.05 16.56
N PHE A 29 -1.19 -0.54 15.43
CA PHE A 29 0.22 -0.69 15.07
C PHE A 29 0.41 -0.71 13.56
N VAL A 30 1.62 -0.31 13.17
CA VAL A 30 2.11 -0.36 11.79
C VAL A 30 3.51 -0.92 11.83
N TYR A 31 3.74 -2.04 11.16
CA TYR A 31 5.08 -2.65 11.12
C TYR A 31 5.45 -3.16 9.73
N PRO A 32 6.76 -3.35 9.43
CA PRO A 32 7.24 -3.87 8.15
C PRO A 32 6.73 -5.28 7.86
N HIS A 33 6.16 -5.53 6.68
CA HIS A 33 5.64 -6.86 6.34
C HIS A 33 6.77 -7.82 5.95
N ILE A 34 7.49 -8.32 6.96
CA ILE A 34 8.66 -9.18 6.81
C ILE A 34 8.68 -10.28 7.86
N ILE A 35 9.32 -11.39 7.51
CA ILE A 35 9.64 -12.47 8.45
C ILE A 35 11.13 -12.76 8.36
N GLY A 36 11.79 -12.79 9.52
CA GLY A 36 13.18 -13.14 9.67
C GLY A 36 13.35 -14.52 10.31
N ARG A 37 14.22 -15.35 9.72
CA ARG A 37 14.61 -16.66 10.26
C ARG A 37 16.11 -16.71 10.51
N ALA A 38 16.56 -17.41 11.55
CA ALA A 38 17.98 -17.58 11.83
C ALA A 38 18.71 -18.29 10.67
N LYS A 39 19.92 -17.84 10.33
CA LYS A 39 20.75 -18.45 9.28
C LYS A 39 21.48 -19.69 9.82
N GLY A 40 20.94 -20.88 9.57
CA GLY A 40 21.63 -22.17 9.77
C GLY A 40 21.66 -22.71 11.20
N LYS A 41 21.85 -24.04 11.33
CA LYS A 41 22.00 -24.78 12.59
C LYS A 41 23.37 -24.51 13.23
N SER A 42 23.55 -23.39 13.91
CA SER A 42 24.73 -23.17 14.75
C SER A 42 24.29 -22.71 16.13
N TYR A 43 24.42 -23.64 17.09
CA TYR A 43 24.30 -23.46 18.54
C TYR A 43 23.35 -22.36 18.96
N ALA A 44 22.06 -22.70 19.02
CA ALA A 44 21.08 -21.90 19.75
C ALA A 44 21.61 -21.74 21.18
N ALA A 45 22.18 -20.57 21.48
CA ALA A 45 22.20 -20.06 22.83
C ALA A 45 20.73 -20.01 23.28
N GLU A 46 20.45 -20.54 24.47
CA GLU A 46 19.12 -20.51 25.07
C GLU A 46 18.53 -19.09 24.97
N GLY A 47 17.47 -18.92 24.18
CA GLY A 47 16.78 -17.63 23.99
C GLY A 47 16.84 -16.99 22.60
N ALA A 48 17.51 -17.58 21.60
CA ALA A 48 17.43 -17.08 20.22
C ALA A 48 16.04 -17.39 19.61
N LEU A 49 15.21 -16.35 19.42
CA LEU A 49 13.95 -16.45 18.67
C LEU A 49 14.24 -16.96 17.25
N GLU A 50 13.87 -18.21 16.97
CA GLU A 50 14.07 -18.89 15.67
C GLU A 50 13.37 -18.15 14.51
N LEU A 51 12.32 -17.41 14.84
CA LEU A 51 11.43 -16.68 13.95
C LEU A 51 11.16 -15.29 14.54
N CYS A 52 11.32 -14.25 13.74
CA CYS A 52 11.00 -12.86 14.10
C CYS A 52 10.03 -12.29 13.06
N VAL A 53 9.03 -11.53 13.49
CA VAL A 53 8.06 -10.89 12.61
C VAL A 53 8.18 -9.37 12.72
N GLY A 54 8.07 -8.66 11.59
CA GLY A 54 7.97 -7.20 11.57
C GLY A 54 9.12 -6.48 12.28
N ASP A 55 8.79 -5.70 13.29
CA ASP A 55 9.74 -4.87 14.03
C ASP A 55 10.78 -5.67 14.82
N GLU A 56 10.52 -6.94 15.12
CA GLU A 56 11.52 -7.81 15.74
C GLU A 56 12.59 -8.26 14.72
N ALA A 57 12.19 -8.44 13.46
CA ALA A 57 13.07 -8.82 12.36
C ALA A 57 13.83 -7.61 11.78
N GLN A 58 13.21 -6.42 11.81
CA GLN A 58 13.72 -5.19 11.20
C GLN A 58 15.15 -4.79 11.66
N PRO A 59 15.50 -4.77 12.97
CA PRO A 59 16.85 -4.42 13.44
C PRO A 59 17.87 -5.55 13.22
N ARG A 60 17.43 -6.80 13.03
CA ARG A 60 18.29 -7.99 12.90
C ARG A 60 18.43 -8.45 11.44
N ARG A 61 18.18 -7.56 10.48
CA ARG A 61 18.23 -7.88 9.03
C ARG A 61 19.54 -8.52 8.58
N SER A 62 20.68 -8.08 9.12
CA SER A 62 21.99 -8.59 8.74
C SER A 62 22.21 -10.04 9.18
N SER A 63 21.69 -10.42 10.36
CA SER A 63 21.81 -11.75 10.95
C SER A 63 20.71 -12.73 10.53
N LEU A 64 19.56 -12.23 10.07
CA LEU A 64 18.41 -13.06 9.67
C LEU A 64 18.33 -13.26 8.15
N SER A 65 17.76 -14.38 7.73
CA SER A 65 17.24 -14.57 6.38
C SER A 65 15.85 -13.93 6.33
N ILE A 66 15.68 -12.89 5.51
CA ILE A 66 14.44 -12.09 5.44
C ILE A 66 13.60 -12.56 4.25
N SER A 67 12.33 -12.82 4.53
CA SER A 67 11.28 -13.14 3.55
C SER A 67 10.21 -12.05 3.53
N TYR A 68 9.60 -11.84 2.36
CA TYR A 68 8.52 -10.88 2.13
C TYR A 68 7.27 -11.69 1.72
N PRO A 69 6.30 -11.88 2.64
CA PRO A 69 5.17 -12.78 2.39
C PRO A 69 4.21 -12.27 1.30
N VAL A 70 4.23 -10.95 1.06
CA VAL A 70 3.43 -10.29 0.04
C VAL A 70 4.33 -9.42 -0.84
N GLU A 71 4.32 -9.69 -2.14
CA GLU A 71 5.05 -8.91 -3.14
C GLU A 71 4.08 -8.35 -4.18
N ARG A 72 4.19 -7.05 -4.48
CA ARG A 72 3.31 -6.35 -5.43
C ARG A 72 1.81 -6.56 -5.19
N GLY A 73 1.43 -6.67 -3.92
CA GLY A 73 0.06 -6.87 -3.44
C GLY A 73 -0.41 -8.32 -3.41
N LEU A 74 0.38 -9.27 -3.91
CA LEU A 74 0.03 -10.69 -3.98
C LEU A 74 0.78 -11.50 -2.92
N VAL A 75 0.09 -12.47 -2.32
CA VAL A 75 0.71 -13.43 -1.41
C VAL A 75 1.66 -14.34 -2.20
N THR A 76 2.91 -14.41 -1.78
CA THR A 76 3.94 -15.26 -2.38
C THR A 76 4.31 -16.45 -1.50
N SER A 77 4.05 -16.36 -0.18
CA SER A 77 4.34 -17.41 0.79
C SER A 77 3.20 -17.53 1.82
N TRP A 78 2.33 -18.52 1.62
CA TRP A 78 1.15 -18.72 2.45
C TRP A 78 1.47 -19.05 3.91
N GLY A 79 2.48 -19.88 4.15
CA GLY A 79 2.91 -20.20 5.51
C GLY A 79 3.46 -18.98 6.24
N ASP A 80 4.18 -18.10 5.53
CA ASP A 80 4.66 -16.84 6.10
C ASP A 80 3.50 -15.88 6.38
N THR A 81 2.56 -15.76 5.46
CA THR A 81 1.37 -14.91 5.66
C THR A 81 0.53 -15.39 6.85
N GLU A 82 0.33 -16.71 7.02
CA GLU A 82 -0.37 -17.28 8.17
C GLU A 82 0.36 -16.96 9.49
N ILE A 83 1.68 -17.13 9.55
CA ILE A 83 2.51 -16.73 10.70
C ILE A 83 2.29 -15.25 11.02
N THR A 84 2.25 -14.40 10.00
CA THR A 84 2.07 -12.96 10.17
C THR A 84 0.71 -12.63 10.78
N TRP A 85 -0.36 -13.27 10.28
CA TRP A 85 -1.70 -13.09 10.85
C TRP A 85 -1.82 -13.62 12.28
N LYS A 86 -1.22 -14.78 12.60
CA LYS A 86 -1.16 -15.28 13.98
C LYS A 86 -0.41 -14.30 14.89
N HIS A 87 0.72 -13.76 14.44
CA HIS A 87 1.48 -12.76 15.19
C HIS A 87 0.65 -11.50 15.50
N ILE A 88 -0.15 -11.02 14.54
CA ILE A 88 -1.09 -9.90 14.74
C ILE A 88 -2.04 -10.18 15.92
N TYR A 89 -2.67 -11.35 15.95
CA TYR A 89 -3.62 -11.70 17.01
C TYR A 89 -2.93 -11.95 18.35
N ASP A 90 -1.92 -12.82 18.38
CA ASP A 90 -1.32 -13.32 19.61
C ASP A 90 -0.42 -12.27 20.28
N HIS A 91 0.40 -11.57 19.51
CA HIS A 91 1.44 -10.69 20.04
C HIS A 91 1.02 -9.22 20.03
N ASN A 92 0.46 -8.73 18.92
CA ASN A 92 0.16 -7.31 18.79
C ASN A 92 -1.19 -6.93 19.44
N LEU A 93 -2.25 -7.67 19.14
CA LEU A 93 -3.59 -7.39 19.66
C LEU A 93 -3.89 -8.08 20.99
N LYS A 94 -3.22 -9.21 21.27
CA LYS A 94 -3.48 -10.08 22.44
C LYS A 94 -4.92 -10.58 22.50
N LEU A 95 -5.47 -10.96 21.33
CA LEU A 95 -6.84 -11.44 21.15
C LEU A 95 -6.83 -12.83 20.51
N LYS A 96 -7.87 -13.63 20.71
CA LYS A 96 -8.04 -14.86 19.92
C LYS A 96 -8.81 -14.51 18.65
N PRO A 97 -8.44 -15.08 17.48
CA PRO A 97 -9.19 -14.81 16.25
C PRO A 97 -10.66 -15.25 16.33
N CYS A 98 -10.98 -16.27 17.13
CA CYS A 98 -12.35 -16.73 17.33
C CYS A 98 -13.25 -15.78 18.15
N ASP A 99 -12.68 -14.74 18.78
CA ASP A 99 -13.43 -13.83 19.64
C ASP A 99 -14.23 -12.77 18.85
N GLY A 100 -13.90 -12.53 17.57
CA GLY A 100 -14.60 -11.51 16.77
C GLY A 100 -14.30 -11.50 15.27
N PRO A 101 -15.07 -10.75 14.47
CA PRO A 101 -14.94 -10.71 13.01
C PRO A 101 -13.61 -10.12 12.55
N VAL A 102 -13.23 -10.38 11.29
CA VAL A 102 -12.05 -9.78 10.66
C VAL A 102 -12.35 -9.23 9.26
N LEU A 103 -11.94 -7.99 9.02
CA LEU A 103 -11.88 -7.38 7.70
C LEU A 103 -10.42 -7.36 7.23
N ILE A 104 -10.16 -7.93 6.06
CA ILE A 104 -8.84 -7.88 5.40
C ILE A 104 -8.93 -7.15 4.06
N THR A 105 -7.83 -6.49 3.68
CA THR A 105 -7.76 -5.75 2.41
C THR A 105 -6.99 -6.50 1.34
N GLU A 106 -7.34 -6.28 0.07
CA GLU A 106 -6.60 -6.78 -1.09
C GLU A 106 -6.42 -5.72 -2.19
N PRO A 107 -5.42 -5.87 -3.09
CA PRO A 107 -5.36 -5.03 -4.28
C PRO A 107 -6.53 -5.31 -5.23
N ALA A 108 -6.83 -4.36 -6.13
CA ALA A 108 -7.76 -4.64 -7.22
C ALA A 108 -7.19 -5.74 -8.13
N LEU A 109 -8.08 -6.54 -8.74
CA LEU A 109 -7.73 -7.67 -9.63
C LEU A 109 -6.88 -8.78 -8.97
N ASN A 110 -6.99 -8.96 -7.65
CA ASN A 110 -6.39 -10.12 -6.97
C ASN A 110 -6.96 -11.43 -7.55
N PRO A 111 -6.14 -12.46 -7.84
CA PRO A 111 -6.62 -13.73 -8.37
C PRO A 111 -7.71 -14.36 -7.49
N LEU A 112 -8.73 -14.94 -8.13
CA LEU A 112 -9.85 -15.56 -7.42
C LEU A 112 -9.40 -16.68 -6.47
N ALA A 113 -8.39 -17.45 -6.86
CA ALA A 113 -7.79 -18.49 -6.02
C ALA A 113 -7.14 -17.92 -4.76
N ASN A 114 -6.47 -16.76 -4.86
CA ASN A 114 -5.88 -16.11 -3.69
C ASN A 114 -6.95 -15.67 -2.70
N ARG A 115 -8.09 -15.13 -3.19
CA ARG A 115 -9.21 -14.75 -2.33
C ARG A 115 -9.79 -15.93 -1.56
N GLN A 116 -9.98 -17.05 -2.25
CA GLN A 116 -10.44 -18.31 -1.65
C GLN A 116 -9.47 -18.78 -0.57
N GLN A 117 -8.17 -18.83 -0.88
CA GLN A 117 -7.16 -19.33 0.05
C GLN A 117 -6.98 -18.42 1.27
N ILE A 118 -7.05 -17.09 1.11
CA ILE A 118 -7.10 -16.17 2.27
C ILE A 118 -8.31 -16.50 3.15
N THR A 119 -9.49 -16.67 2.53
CA THR A 119 -10.73 -16.98 3.24
C THR A 119 -10.64 -18.30 4.00
N GLU A 120 -10.09 -19.35 3.38
CA GLU A 120 -9.84 -20.66 4.01
C GLU A 120 -8.92 -20.53 5.22
N VAL A 121 -7.80 -19.80 5.12
CA VAL A 121 -6.88 -19.64 6.26
C VAL A 121 -7.58 -18.96 7.44
N PHE A 122 -8.39 -17.93 7.20
CA PHE A 122 -9.11 -17.25 8.28
C PHE A 122 -10.16 -18.12 8.95
N PHE A 123 -10.95 -18.89 8.20
CA PHE A 123 -11.97 -19.76 8.79
C PHE A 123 -11.40 -21.06 9.36
N GLU A 124 -10.54 -21.76 8.62
CA GLU A 124 -10.10 -23.11 8.98
C GLU A 124 -8.90 -23.11 9.92
N GLN A 125 -7.92 -22.20 9.71
CA GLN A 125 -6.69 -22.18 10.50
C GLN A 125 -6.77 -21.22 11.69
N LEU A 126 -7.37 -20.05 11.50
CA LEU A 126 -7.51 -19.03 12.55
C LEU A 126 -8.83 -19.17 13.32
N GLY A 127 -9.88 -19.71 12.71
CA GLY A 127 -11.16 -19.96 13.38
C GLY A 127 -11.98 -18.70 13.62
N VAL A 128 -11.92 -17.70 12.73
CA VAL A 128 -12.71 -16.47 12.89
C VAL A 128 -14.21 -16.75 12.75
N PRO A 129 -15.08 -16.09 13.54
CA PRO A 129 -16.53 -16.30 13.46
C PRO A 129 -17.15 -15.67 12.21
N ALA A 130 -16.51 -14.62 11.68
CA ALA A 130 -16.97 -13.86 10.53
C ALA A 130 -15.81 -13.19 9.80
N PHE A 131 -15.92 -13.07 8.47
CA PHE A 131 -14.87 -12.61 7.58
C PHE A 131 -15.42 -11.66 6.52
N TYR A 132 -14.64 -10.64 6.16
CA TYR A 132 -14.90 -9.83 4.97
C TYR A 132 -13.60 -9.41 4.29
N MET A 133 -13.64 -9.32 2.96
CA MET A 133 -12.52 -8.86 2.15
C MET A 133 -12.91 -7.64 1.33
N SER A 134 -12.06 -6.61 1.29
CA SER A 134 -12.35 -5.40 0.52
C SER A 134 -11.14 -4.93 -0.29
N ILE A 135 -11.42 -4.32 -1.45
CA ILE A 135 -10.39 -3.70 -2.28
C ILE A 135 -9.87 -2.44 -1.61
N GLN A 136 -8.54 -2.30 -1.53
CA GLN A 136 -7.88 -1.17 -0.90
C GLN A 136 -8.34 0.20 -1.45
N GLY A 137 -8.53 0.31 -2.76
CA GLY A 137 -9.04 1.52 -3.40
C GLY A 137 -10.44 1.90 -2.92
N VAL A 138 -11.34 0.93 -2.77
CA VAL A 138 -12.70 1.16 -2.28
C VAL A 138 -12.66 1.73 -0.86
N LEU A 139 -11.90 1.10 0.04
CA LEU A 139 -11.76 1.60 1.41
C LEU A 139 -11.12 2.99 1.48
N ALA A 140 -10.10 3.28 0.66
CA ALA A 140 -9.50 4.60 0.62
C ALA A 140 -10.48 5.69 0.15
N LEU A 141 -11.37 5.36 -0.80
CA LEU A 141 -12.44 6.27 -1.25
C LEU A 141 -13.47 6.51 -0.13
N PHE A 142 -13.88 5.44 0.56
CA PHE A 142 -14.78 5.53 1.71
C PHE A 142 -14.20 6.40 2.82
N ALA A 143 -12.90 6.27 3.12
CA ALA A 143 -12.22 7.11 4.11
C ALA A 143 -12.23 8.60 3.74
N ALA A 144 -12.23 8.91 2.44
CA ALA A 144 -12.35 10.28 1.93
C ALA A 144 -13.81 10.80 1.92
N GLY A 145 -14.79 9.98 2.31
CA GLY A 145 -16.20 10.35 2.38
C GLY A 145 -16.97 10.21 1.06
N PHE A 146 -16.44 9.46 0.09
CA PHE A 146 -17.07 9.26 -1.21
C PHE A 146 -17.43 7.79 -1.44
N THR A 147 -18.48 7.55 -2.24
CA THR A 147 -18.88 6.22 -2.72
C THR A 147 -18.64 6.06 -4.23
N THR A 148 -18.56 7.16 -4.96
CA THR A 148 -18.22 7.20 -6.39
C THR A 148 -17.02 8.11 -6.57
N GLY A 149 -16.02 7.66 -7.31
CA GLY A 149 -14.80 8.40 -7.54
C GLY A 149 -13.70 7.54 -8.15
N PHE A 150 -12.52 8.14 -8.29
CA PHE A 150 -11.38 7.49 -8.89
C PHE A 150 -10.22 7.46 -7.90
N VAL A 151 -9.66 6.30 -7.59
CA VAL A 151 -8.57 6.20 -6.63
C VAL A 151 -7.26 5.86 -7.31
N MET A 152 -6.25 6.70 -7.11
CA MET A 152 -4.86 6.35 -7.39
C MET A 152 -4.16 5.94 -6.10
N ASN A 153 -4.00 4.64 -5.90
CA ASN A 153 -3.30 4.06 -4.75
C ASN A 153 -1.86 3.70 -5.13
N SER A 154 -0.86 4.33 -4.50
CA SER A 154 0.55 3.98 -4.69
C SER A 154 1.21 3.57 -3.36
N GLY A 155 1.38 2.26 -3.19
CA GLY A 155 1.90 1.64 -1.99
C GLY A 155 3.42 1.42 -2.03
N ALA A 156 3.87 0.35 -1.39
CA ALA A 156 5.27 -0.08 -1.43
C ALA A 156 5.60 -0.94 -2.65
N GLY A 157 4.73 -1.87 -3.04
CA GLY A 157 5.01 -2.84 -4.12
C GLY A 157 4.26 -2.60 -5.44
N VAL A 158 3.18 -1.83 -5.42
CA VAL A 158 2.31 -1.63 -6.59
C VAL A 158 1.64 -0.25 -6.55
N THR A 159 1.41 0.30 -7.75
CA THR A 159 0.56 1.48 -7.98
C THR A 159 -0.65 1.06 -8.80
N GLN A 160 -1.86 1.37 -8.33
CA GLN A 160 -3.12 1.03 -8.99
C GLN A 160 -4.03 2.25 -9.15
N CYS A 161 -4.69 2.32 -10.30
CA CYS A 161 -5.76 3.24 -10.63
C CYS A 161 -7.07 2.46 -10.60
N VAL A 162 -7.99 2.82 -9.72
CA VAL A 162 -9.22 2.06 -9.44
C VAL A 162 -10.42 2.99 -9.59
N PRO A 163 -11.17 2.92 -10.71
CA PRO A 163 -12.46 3.59 -10.84
C PRO A 163 -13.52 2.87 -10.03
N ILE A 164 -14.30 3.63 -9.26
CA ILE A 164 -15.29 3.11 -8.30
C ILE A 164 -16.61 3.85 -8.50
N PHE A 165 -17.70 3.11 -8.65
CA PHE A 165 -19.05 3.66 -8.80
C PHE A 165 -19.96 3.03 -7.76
N GLU A 166 -20.58 3.88 -6.91
CA GLU A 166 -21.52 3.47 -5.86
C GLU A 166 -20.98 2.35 -4.94
N GLY A 167 -19.69 2.41 -4.61
CA GLY A 167 -18.99 1.43 -3.77
C GLY A 167 -18.44 0.22 -4.52
N TYR A 168 -18.75 0.07 -5.82
CA TYR A 168 -18.28 -1.04 -6.64
C TYR A 168 -17.06 -0.64 -7.48
N CYS A 169 -16.00 -1.45 -7.39
CA CYS A 169 -14.85 -1.34 -8.28
C CYS A 169 -15.28 -1.69 -9.72
N LEU A 170 -14.85 -0.90 -10.71
CA LEU A 170 -15.08 -1.19 -12.13
C LEU A 170 -13.86 -1.91 -12.73
N PRO A 171 -13.86 -3.26 -12.83
CA PRO A 171 -12.62 -4.02 -13.09
C PRO A 171 -12.02 -3.73 -14.46
N HIS A 172 -12.86 -3.46 -15.46
CA HIS A 172 -12.42 -3.13 -16.83
C HIS A 172 -11.65 -1.80 -16.91
N GLY A 173 -11.88 -0.89 -15.96
CA GLY A 173 -11.17 0.38 -15.87
C GLY A 173 -9.84 0.27 -15.12
N VAL A 174 -9.64 -0.73 -14.26
CA VAL A 174 -8.46 -0.83 -13.38
C VAL A 174 -7.16 -0.85 -14.20
N GLN A 175 -6.23 0.03 -13.87
CA GLN A 175 -4.85 0.02 -14.39
C GLN A 175 -3.86 -0.26 -13.27
N GLN A 176 -2.82 -1.04 -13.57
CA GLN A 176 -1.78 -1.39 -12.61
C GLN A 176 -0.39 -1.08 -13.17
N LEU A 177 0.46 -0.58 -12.29
CA LEU A 177 1.88 -0.34 -12.53
C LEU A 177 2.69 -1.05 -11.45
N ASN A 178 3.56 -1.96 -11.88
CA ASN A 178 4.52 -2.67 -11.04
C ASN A 178 5.74 -1.78 -10.74
N LEU A 179 5.47 -0.54 -10.33
CA LEU A 179 6.44 0.46 -9.89
C LEU A 179 5.82 1.22 -8.72
N ALA A 180 6.48 1.15 -7.57
CA ALA A 180 6.01 1.81 -6.35
C ALA A 180 7.18 2.11 -5.39
N GLY A 181 6.88 2.37 -4.11
CA GLY A 181 7.84 2.90 -3.16
C GLY A 181 9.11 2.06 -2.96
N LEU A 182 9.05 0.74 -3.09
CA LEU A 182 10.20 -0.17 -2.97
C LEU A 182 11.13 -0.05 -4.17
N ASP A 183 10.55 -0.02 -5.37
CA ASP A 183 11.28 0.17 -6.63
C ASP A 183 11.94 1.56 -6.65
N LEU A 184 11.23 2.60 -6.20
CA LEU A 184 11.77 3.96 -6.07
C LEU A 184 12.92 4.05 -5.06
N THR A 185 12.85 3.35 -3.93
CA THR A 185 13.98 3.28 -2.99
C THR A 185 15.20 2.66 -3.67
N ASN A 186 15.04 1.54 -4.38
CA ASN A 186 16.14 0.89 -5.08
C ASN A 186 16.70 1.78 -6.22
N TYR A 187 15.83 2.52 -6.92
CA TYR A 187 16.23 3.48 -7.92
C TYR A 187 17.03 4.64 -7.33
N LEU A 188 16.58 5.19 -6.19
CA LEU A 188 17.32 6.23 -5.48
C LEU A 188 18.70 5.74 -5.03
N MET A 189 18.82 4.49 -4.54
CA MET A 189 20.13 3.90 -4.21
C MET A 189 21.07 3.92 -5.43
N ARG A 190 20.57 3.58 -6.62
CA ARG A 190 21.34 3.65 -7.87
C ARG A 190 21.73 5.08 -8.21
N LEU A 191 20.80 6.03 -8.15
CA LEU A 191 21.08 7.45 -8.44
C LEU A 191 22.13 8.04 -7.49
N LEU A 192 22.07 7.68 -6.20
CA LEU A 192 23.04 8.10 -5.19
C LEU A 192 24.43 7.51 -5.48
N LYS A 193 24.48 6.22 -5.84
CA LYS A 193 25.72 5.54 -6.23
C LYS A 193 26.39 6.21 -7.43
N ASP A 194 25.60 6.56 -8.45
CA ASP A 194 26.10 7.23 -9.66
C ASP A 194 26.72 8.61 -9.36
N HIS A 195 26.39 9.21 -8.20
CA HIS A 195 26.97 10.46 -7.70
C HIS A 195 27.99 10.26 -6.58
N GLY A 196 28.52 9.04 -6.42
CA GLY A 196 29.58 8.73 -5.45
C GLY A 196 29.11 8.55 -4.00
N ILE A 197 27.80 8.52 -3.73
CA ILE A 197 27.25 8.26 -2.40
C ILE A 197 26.98 6.76 -2.25
N MET A 198 27.87 6.06 -1.54
CA MET A 198 27.90 4.60 -1.45
C MET A 198 27.06 4.05 -0.29
N LEU A 199 25.74 4.16 -0.41
CA LEU A 199 24.75 3.59 0.52
C LEU A 199 24.25 2.23 -0.03
N LEU A 200 25.05 1.17 0.15
CA LEU A 200 24.86 -0.12 -0.53
C LEU A 200 24.46 -1.27 0.39
N SER A 201 24.60 -1.11 1.71
CA SER A 201 24.29 -2.18 2.67
C SER A 201 22.79 -2.30 2.94
N ALA A 202 22.39 -3.41 3.58
CA ALA A 202 21.01 -3.62 4.02
C ALA A 202 20.58 -2.59 5.09
N GLU A 203 21.52 -2.08 5.87
CA GLU A 203 21.30 -1.08 6.91
C GLU A 203 21.11 0.32 6.30
N ASP A 204 21.89 0.64 5.28
CA ASP A 204 21.79 1.89 4.51
C ASP A 204 20.42 2.06 3.86
N ARG A 205 19.73 0.95 3.56
CA ARG A 205 18.40 1.01 2.95
C ARG A 205 17.41 1.84 3.77
N LYS A 206 17.50 1.82 5.11
CA LYS A 206 16.66 2.67 5.97
C LYS A 206 16.94 4.15 5.76
N ILE A 207 18.22 4.51 5.63
CA ILE A 207 18.67 5.88 5.35
C ILE A 207 18.12 6.33 3.99
N VAL A 208 18.19 5.47 2.97
CA VAL A 208 17.67 5.83 1.63
C VAL A 208 16.15 5.95 1.62
N VAL A 209 15.43 5.13 2.40
CA VAL A 209 13.98 5.33 2.62
C VAL A 209 13.72 6.68 3.28
N ASP A 210 14.48 7.06 4.31
CA ASP A 210 14.33 8.35 4.98
C ASP A 210 14.62 9.53 4.03
N ILE A 211 15.70 9.47 3.25
CA ILE A 211 16.00 10.48 2.21
C ILE A 211 14.84 10.58 1.23
N LYS A 212 14.31 9.45 0.76
CA LYS A 212 13.17 9.42 -0.16
C LYS A 212 11.94 10.09 0.46
N GLU A 213 11.60 9.78 1.71
CA GLU A 213 10.38 10.28 2.36
C GLU A 213 10.50 11.75 2.81
N THR A 214 11.70 12.21 3.17
CA THR A 214 11.90 13.57 3.74
C THR A 214 12.44 14.59 2.74
N SER A 215 13.04 14.13 1.63
CA SER A 215 13.80 15.00 0.73
C SER A 215 13.42 14.93 -0.73
N CYS A 216 12.81 13.84 -1.21
CA CYS A 216 12.33 13.78 -2.58
C CYS A 216 11.03 14.58 -2.77
N TYR A 217 10.82 15.08 -3.98
CA TYR A 217 9.64 15.85 -4.36
C TYR A 217 9.36 15.71 -5.86
N VAL A 218 8.12 15.93 -6.28
CA VAL A 218 7.74 15.91 -7.70
C VAL A 218 7.87 17.31 -8.28
N ALA A 219 8.67 17.46 -9.33
CA ALA A 219 8.82 18.72 -10.05
C ALA A 219 7.58 19.02 -10.91
N MET A 220 7.18 20.30 -10.98
CA MET A 220 6.06 20.74 -11.85
C MET A 220 6.40 20.64 -13.34
N ASN A 221 7.66 20.89 -13.70
CA ASN A 221 8.21 20.64 -15.03
C ASN A 221 9.59 20.00 -14.83
N TYR A 222 9.70 18.71 -15.16
CA TYR A 222 10.92 17.94 -14.96
C TYR A 222 12.12 18.50 -15.74
N GLU A 223 11.90 18.92 -16.97
CA GLU A 223 12.95 19.43 -17.85
C GLU A 223 13.51 20.77 -17.37
N GLU A 224 12.62 21.68 -16.97
CA GLU A 224 13.01 22.96 -16.38
C GLU A 224 13.73 22.77 -15.04
N GLU A 225 13.26 21.85 -14.19
CA GLU A 225 13.90 21.55 -12.91
C GLU A 225 15.30 20.97 -13.11
N ARG A 226 15.49 20.11 -14.12
CA ARG A 226 16.78 19.54 -14.50
C ARG A 226 17.75 20.58 -15.07
N ALA A 227 17.24 21.61 -15.74
CA ALA A 227 18.06 22.69 -16.28
C ALA A 227 18.56 23.68 -15.22
N LYS A 228 18.06 23.61 -13.97
CA LYS A 228 18.52 24.48 -12.88
C LYS A 228 19.96 24.20 -12.48
N LYS A 229 20.66 25.23 -12.00
CA LYS A 229 22.04 25.09 -11.51
C LYS A 229 22.09 24.17 -10.28
N PRO A 230 23.08 23.27 -10.14
CA PRO A 230 23.17 22.34 -9.02
C PRO A 230 23.05 23.01 -7.64
N ALA A 231 23.64 24.19 -7.45
CA ALA A 231 23.58 24.94 -6.20
C ALA A 231 22.15 25.36 -5.79
N SER A 232 21.21 25.49 -6.73
CA SER A 232 19.82 25.89 -6.45
C SER A 232 18.92 24.73 -6.02
N ILE A 233 19.35 23.49 -6.29
CA ILE A 233 18.64 22.25 -5.94
C ILE A 233 19.41 21.42 -4.90
N GLU A 234 20.56 21.92 -4.43
CA GLU A 234 21.38 21.25 -3.44
C GLU A 234 20.64 21.20 -2.10
N LYS A 235 20.54 20.01 -1.52
CA LYS A 235 20.05 19.78 -0.16
C LYS A 235 21.10 19.04 0.63
N VAL A 236 21.35 19.51 1.85
CA VAL A 236 22.28 18.88 2.78
C VAL A 236 21.51 17.85 3.62
N TYR A 237 22.09 16.66 3.78
CA TYR A 237 21.55 15.59 4.62
C TYR A 237 22.63 15.06 5.54
N GLN A 238 22.30 14.89 6.83
CA GLN A 238 23.22 14.38 7.84
C GLN A 238 22.94 12.89 8.07
N LEU A 239 23.95 12.05 7.84
CA LEU A 239 23.90 10.62 8.09
C LEU A 239 23.91 10.32 9.61
N PRO A 240 23.49 9.12 10.05
CA PRO A 240 23.49 8.74 11.46
C PRO A 240 24.86 8.78 12.14
N ASP A 241 25.95 8.62 11.38
CA ASP A 241 27.34 8.74 11.85
C ASP A 241 27.82 10.21 11.97
N GLY A 242 26.95 11.18 11.65
CA GLY A 242 27.24 12.60 11.63
C GLY A 242 27.84 13.12 10.32
N LYS A 243 28.17 12.23 9.37
CA LYS A 243 28.72 12.64 8.07
C LYS A 243 27.66 13.37 7.25
N ILE A 244 28.08 14.47 6.62
CA ILE A 244 27.20 15.25 5.76
C ILE A 244 27.35 14.81 4.31
N ILE A 245 26.22 14.55 3.66
CA ILE A 245 26.12 14.32 2.22
C ILE A 245 25.33 15.46 1.54
N LYS A 246 25.65 15.72 0.28
CA LYS A 246 24.95 16.69 -0.57
C LYS A 246 24.12 15.94 -1.59
N LEU A 247 22.84 16.27 -1.64
CA LEU A 247 21.85 15.70 -2.55
C LEU A 247 21.48 16.78 -3.58
N HIS A 248 21.19 16.38 -4.82
CA HIS A 248 20.91 17.29 -5.93
C HIS A 248 19.70 16.80 -6.72
N ASN A 249 19.88 16.49 -8.00
CA ASN A 249 18.82 16.10 -8.93
C ASN A 249 18.16 14.75 -8.59
N GLN A 250 18.82 13.88 -7.81
CA GLN A 250 18.27 12.58 -7.43
C GLN A 250 16.94 12.75 -6.66
N LEU A 251 16.77 13.89 -5.98
CA LEU A 251 15.59 14.20 -5.17
C LEU A 251 14.30 14.29 -5.98
N PHE A 252 14.34 14.86 -7.19
CA PHE A 252 13.16 14.95 -8.06
C PHE A 252 13.18 13.95 -9.22
N GLN A 253 14.37 13.46 -9.60
CA GLN A 253 14.50 12.41 -10.60
C GLN A 253 13.95 11.07 -10.10
N CYS A 254 14.12 10.74 -8.82
CA CYS A 254 13.58 9.51 -8.24
C CYS A 254 12.04 9.42 -8.42
N PRO A 255 11.22 10.35 -7.89
CA PRO A 255 9.77 10.28 -8.06
C PRO A 255 9.29 10.55 -9.50
N GLU A 256 10.09 11.17 -10.37
CA GLU A 256 9.75 11.31 -11.80
C GLU A 256 9.57 9.93 -12.48
N ALA A 257 10.20 8.86 -11.97
CA ALA A 257 9.99 7.51 -12.49
C ALA A 257 8.51 7.06 -12.44
N LEU A 258 7.67 7.63 -11.56
CA LEU A 258 6.23 7.37 -11.57
C LEU A 258 5.52 7.96 -12.80
N PHE A 259 5.98 9.11 -13.30
CA PHE A 259 5.46 9.78 -14.49
C PHE A 259 6.15 9.30 -15.78
N SER A 260 7.41 8.90 -15.65
CA SER A 260 8.24 8.41 -16.75
C SER A 260 8.91 7.07 -16.39
N PRO A 261 8.17 5.94 -16.40
CA PRO A 261 8.71 4.62 -16.03
C PRO A 261 9.90 4.16 -16.89
N SER A 262 10.07 4.73 -18.07
CA SER A 262 11.24 4.51 -18.93
C SER A 262 12.57 4.87 -18.26
N LEU A 263 12.59 5.77 -17.26
CA LEU A 263 13.77 6.06 -16.43
C LEU A 263 14.27 4.83 -15.66
N MET A 264 13.41 3.84 -15.49
CA MET A 264 13.69 2.54 -14.88
C MET A 264 13.62 1.39 -15.89
N ASN A 265 13.71 1.70 -17.19
CA ASN A 265 13.60 0.74 -18.31
C ASN A 265 12.27 -0.02 -18.35
N LEU A 266 11.18 0.62 -17.91
CA LEU A 266 9.84 0.05 -18.01
C LEU A 266 9.11 0.67 -19.21
N GLU A 267 8.60 -0.17 -20.10
CA GLU A 267 7.79 0.24 -21.27
C GLU A 267 6.30 0.38 -20.92
N THR A 268 6.02 0.93 -19.74
CA THR A 268 4.65 1.17 -19.27
C THR A 268 4.36 2.66 -19.16
N PRO A 269 3.10 3.10 -19.34
CA PRO A 269 2.74 4.49 -19.14
C PRO A 269 2.93 4.93 -17.68
N GLY A 270 3.23 6.21 -17.48
CA GLY A 270 3.27 6.82 -16.16
C GLY A 270 1.87 7.03 -15.56
N ILE A 271 1.85 7.41 -14.29
CA ILE A 271 0.63 7.53 -13.48
C ILE A 271 -0.40 8.51 -14.06
N ASP A 272 0.04 9.58 -14.72
CA ASP A 272 -0.80 10.56 -15.41
C ASP A 272 -1.58 9.92 -16.56
N LYS A 273 -0.86 9.21 -17.45
CA LYS A 273 -1.43 8.50 -18.60
C LYS A 273 -2.27 7.32 -18.16
N MET A 274 -1.87 6.63 -17.09
CA MET A 274 -2.66 5.56 -16.50
C MET A 274 -3.99 6.06 -15.95
N CYS A 275 -3.99 7.17 -15.20
CA CYS A 275 -5.22 7.77 -14.68
C CYS A 275 -6.18 8.11 -15.83
N PHE A 276 -5.68 8.82 -16.84
CA PHE A 276 -6.46 9.16 -18.02
C PHE A 276 -7.02 7.91 -18.75
N SER A 277 -6.16 6.94 -19.07
CA SER A 277 -6.56 5.70 -19.76
C SER A 277 -7.59 4.90 -18.96
N SER A 278 -7.44 4.83 -17.65
CA SER A 278 -8.37 4.16 -16.74
C SER A 278 -9.76 4.80 -16.79
N ILE A 279 -9.83 6.13 -16.69
CA ILE A 279 -11.10 6.87 -16.77
C ILE A 279 -11.72 6.74 -18.17
N MET A 280 -10.92 6.78 -19.23
CA MET A 280 -11.41 6.65 -20.61
C MET A 280 -11.95 5.25 -20.94
N LYS A 281 -11.58 4.22 -20.18
CA LYS A 281 -12.17 2.88 -20.28
C LYS A 281 -13.54 2.77 -19.60
N CYS A 282 -13.91 3.74 -18.78
CA CYS A 282 -15.21 3.77 -18.10
C CYS A 282 -16.28 4.44 -18.99
N ASP A 283 -17.55 4.25 -18.60
CA ASP A 283 -18.71 4.84 -19.27
C ASP A 283 -18.63 6.36 -19.33
N THR A 284 -19.04 6.93 -20.46
CA THR A 284 -18.92 8.37 -20.76
C THR A 284 -19.54 9.25 -19.67
N ASP A 285 -20.67 8.83 -19.10
CA ASP A 285 -21.41 9.57 -18.09
C ASP A 285 -20.67 9.67 -16.75
N LEU A 286 -19.75 8.74 -16.48
CA LEU A 286 -18.95 8.71 -15.25
C LEU A 286 -17.67 9.53 -15.36
N ARG A 287 -17.16 9.77 -16.57
CA ARG A 287 -15.81 10.31 -16.79
C ARG A 287 -15.60 11.67 -16.16
N ASN A 288 -16.55 12.58 -16.32
CA ASN A 288 -16.45 13.93 -15.73
C ASN A 288 -16.38 13.85 -14.20
N SER A 289 -17.20 12.98 -13.60
CA SER A 289 -17.17 12.75 -12.15
C SER A 289 -15.84 12.17 -11.69
N PHE A 290 -15.26 11.23 -12.45
CA PHE A 290 -13.95 10.66 -12.11
C PHE A 290 -12.81 11.67 -12.24
N PHE A 291 -12.79 12.51 -13.29
CA PHE A 291 -11.78 13.55 -13.43
C PHE A 291 -11.87 14.61 -12.31
N SER A 292 -13.07 14.91 -11.83
CA SER A 292 -13.27 15.84 -10.71
C SER A 292 -13.12 15.22 -9.33
N ASN A 293 -12.86 13.90 -9.21
CA ASN A 293 -12.80 13.20 -7.93
C ASN A 293 -11.67 12.15 -7.93
N ILE A 294 -10.44 12.56 -8.28
CA ILE A 294 -9.26 11.70 -8.20
C ILE A 294 -8.72 11.73 -6.76
N VAL A 295 -8.89 10.67 -6.00
CA VAL A 295 -8.40 10.55 -4.62
C VAL A 295 -7.05 9.82 -4.59
N LEU A 296 -6.05 10.41 -3.93
CA LEU A 296 -4.74 9.81 -3.72
C LEU A 296 -4.69 8.98 -2.44
N ALA A 297 -4.15 7.77 -2.53
CA ALA A 297 -3.95 6.86 -1.41
C ALA A 297 -2.56 6.21 -1.44
N GLY A 298 -2.06 5.79 -0.28
CA GLY A 298 -0.80 5.06 -0.17
C GLY A 298 0.43 5.96 -0.01
N GLY A 299 1.47 5.41 0.63
CA GLY A 299 2.64 6.18 1.06
C GLY A 299 3.46 6.81 -0.07
N SER A 300 3.46 6.23 -1.27
CA SER A 300 4.21 6.78 -2.42
C SER A 300 3.49 7.94 -3.10
N THR A 301 2.30 8.31 -2.64
CA THR A 301 1.60 9.55 -3.04
C THR A 301 1.92 10.74 -2.12
N LEU A 302 2.80 10.55 -1.13
CA LEU A 302 3.18 11.59 -0.18
C LEU A 302 4.23 12.58 -0.71
N PHE A 303 4.82 12.32 -1.89
CA PHE A 303 5.81 13.23 -2.47
C PHE A 303 5.21 14.63 -2.65
N PRO A 304 5.84 15.69 -2.11
CA PRO A 304 5.38 17.06 -2.31
C PRO A 304 5.27 17.40 -3.79
N GLY A 305 4.14 18.00 -4.19
CA GLY A 305 3.90 18.44 -5.57
C GLY A 305 3.30 17.37 -6.50
N LEU A 306 3.16 16.12 -6.05
CA LEU A 306 2.59 15.04 -6.86
C LEU A 306 1.16 15.35 -7.29
N GLU A 307 0.32 15.82 -6.37
CA GLU A 307 -1.08 16.18 -6.65
C GLU A 307 -1.18 17.30 -7.69
N LYS A 308 -0.33 18.32 -7.59
CA LYS A 308 -0.32 19.47 -8.51
C LYS A 308 0.18 19.08 -9.89
N ARG A 309 1.23 18.25 -9.96
CA ARG A 309 1.77 17.73 -11.22
C ARG A 309 0.74 16.85 -11.92
N LEU A 310 0.05 15.98 -11.18
CA LEU A 310 -0.98 15.11 -11.72
C LEU A 310 -2.17 15.90 -12.29
N VAL A 311 -2.67 16.91 -11.57
CA VAL A 311 -3.70 17.84 -12.10
C VAL A 311 -3.23 18.48 -13.40
N LYS A 312 -2.02 19.07 -13.41
CA LYS A 312 -1.46 19.75 -14.58
C LYS A 312 -1.37 18.81 -15.79
N ASP A 313 -0.88 17.59 -15.61
CA ASP A 313 -0.62 16.69 -16.73
C ASP A 313 -1.91 16.05 -17.26
N ILE A 314 -2.87 15.73 -16.41
CA ILE A 314 -4.21 15.26 -16.84
C ILE A 314 -4.98 16.38 -17.52
N ALA A 315 -4.96 17.61 -16.99
CA ALA A 315 -5.66 18.76 -17.56
C ALA A 315 -5.24 19.09 -19.00
N LYS A 316 -4.02 18.70 -19.43
CA LYS A 316 -3.54 18.88 -20.80
C LYS A 316 -4.18 17.93 -21.81
N VAL A 317 -4.64 16.76 -21.36
CA VAL A 317 -5.11 15.68 -22.25
C VAL A 317 -6.63 15.50 -22.23
N VAL A 318 -7.32 16.09 -21.24
CA VAL A 318 -8.78 16.10 -21.19
C VAL A 318 -9.36 17.26 -22.01
N PRO A 319 -10.64 17.18 -22.44
CA PRO A 319 -11.32 18.30 -23.07
C PRO A 319 -11.29 19.57 -22.20
N ALA A 320 -11.19 20.75 -22.82
CA ALA A 320 -11.02 22.02 -22.12
C ALA A 320 -12.12 22.36 -21.08
N ASN A 321 -13.31 21.78 -21.23
CA ASN A 321 -14.44 21.98 -20.30
C ASN A 321 -14.48 20.97 -19.14
N THR A 322 -13.57 19.98 -19.12
CA THR A 322 -13.50 18.96 -18.06
C THR A 322 -12.68 19.49 -16.89
N SER A 323 -13.33 19.65 -15.73
CA SER A 323 -12.66 19.97 -14.48
C SER A 323 -11.84 18.77 -14.00
N VAL A 324 -10.56 19.01 -13.68
CA VAL A 324 -9.67 18.01 -13.08
C VAL A 324 -9.38 18.41 -11.65
N GLN A 325 -9.72 17.53 -10.70
CA GLN A 325 -9.41 17.73 -9.28
C GLN A 325 -8.77 16.48 -8.70
N VAL A 326 -7.69 16.70 -7.96
CA VAL A 326 -6.98 15.67 -7.21
C VAL A 326 -7.08 15.98 -5.73
N ILE A 327 -7.67 15.06 -4.98
CA ILE A 327 -7.87 15.12 -3.54
C ILE A 327 -6.76 14.31 -2.89
N ALA A 328 -5.94 14.95 -2.06
CA ALA A 328 -4.82 14.33 -1.38
C ALA A 328 -5.00 14.43 0.15
N PRO A 329 -5.75 13.51 0.78
CA PRO A 329 -5.93 13.52 2.23
C PRO A 329 -4.58 13.52 2.96
N PRO A 330 -4.38 14.31 4.03
CA PRO A 330 -3.14 14.28 4.82
C PRO A 330 -2.79 12.88 5.33
N GLU A 331 -3.79 12.14 5.78
CA GLU A 331 -3.74 10.77 6.30
C GLU A 331 -3.66 9.67 5.22
N ARG A 332 -3.42 10.02 3.95
CA ARG A 332 -3.45 9.07 2.81
C ARG A 332 -2.52 7.86 2.93
N LYS A 333 -1.52 7.91 3.83
CA LYS A 333 -0.68 6.77 4.20
C LYS A 333 -1.48 5.62 4.85
N ILE A 334 -2.55 5.95 5.56
CA ILE A 334 -3.39 5.01 6.33
C ILE A 334 -4.87 5.01 5.89
N SER A 335 -5.26 5.77 4.85
CA SER A 335 -6.66 5.87 4.40
C SER A 335 -7.32 4.51 4.12
N VAL A 336 -6.58 3.54 3.59
CA VAL A 336 -7.08 2.18 3.36
C VAL A 336 -7.54 1.54 4.69
N TRP A 337 -6.68 1.55 5.71
CA TRP A 337 -7.00 1.02 7.02
C TRP A 337 -8.14 1.81 7.69
N MET A 338 -8.10 3.15 7.59
CA MET A 338 -9.13 4.02 8.14
C MET A 338 -10.51 3.73 7.53
N GLY A 339 -10.58 3.52 6.21
CA GLY A 339 -11.82 3.14 5.52
C GLY A 339 -12.34 1.77 5.98
N GLY A 340 -11.44 0.80 6.20
CA GLY A 340 -11.79 -0.49 6.78
C GLY A 340 -12.33 -0.38 8.21
N SER A 341 -11.70 0.47 9.03
CA SER A 341 -12.14 0.75 10.41
C SER A 341 -13.53 1.40 10.46
N ILE A 342 -13.79 2.37 9.57
CA ILE A 342 -15.09 3.00 9.42
C ILE A 342 -16.12 1.95 8.98
N LEU A 343 -15.86 1.26 7.86
CA LEU A 343 -16.79 0.28 7.27
C LEU A 343 -17.17 -0.82 8.27
N ALA A 344 -16.18 -1.43 8.93
CA ALA A 344 -16.40 -2.51 9.89
C ALA A 344 -17.15 -2.06 11.16
N SER A 345 -17.17 -0.75 11.47
CA SER A 345 -17.92 -0.19 12.60
C SER A 345 -19.38 0.15 12.29
N LEU A 346 -19.79 0.13 11.02
CA LEU A 346 -21.16 0.47 10.62
C LEU A 346 -22.14 -0.65 10.98
N SER A 347 -23.28 -0.30 11.58
CA SER A 347 -24.37 -1.27 11.85
C SER A 347 -24.95 -1.86 10.57
N ALA A 348 -25.06 -1.04 9.51
CA ALA A 348 -25.52 -1.49 8.19
C ALA A 348 -24.56 -2.48 7.51
N PHE A 349 -23.33 -2.62 8.00
CA PHE A 349 -22.35 -3.57 7.46
C PHE A 349 -22.47 -4.98 8.08
N GLN A 350 -23.28 -5.16 9.13
CA GLN A 350 -23.38 -6.45 9.82
C GLN A 350 -23.88 -7.58 8.91
N ASP A 351 -24.72 -7.28 7.92
CA ASP A 351 -25.24 -8.27 6.96
C ASP A 351 -24.24 -8.61 5.85
N MET A 352 -23.13 -7.87 5.74
CA MET A 352 -22.11 -8.10 4.71
C MET A 352 -21.06 -9.13 5.14
N TRP A 353 -20.94 -9.43 6.43
CA TRP A 353 -20.02 -10.44 6.91
C TRP A 353 -20.36 -11.82 6.35
N ILE A 354 -19.33 -12.55 5.92
CA ILE A 354 -19.43 -13.98 5.66
C ILE A 354 -19.27 -14.66 7.02
N THR A 355 -20.25 -15.43 7.44
CA THR A 355 -20.18 -16.18 8.71
C THR A 355 -19.50 -17.54 8.52
N ALA A 356 -18.96 -18.10 9.61
CA ALA A 356 -18.40 -19.44 9.59
C ALA A 356 -19.43 -20.52 9.17
N ALA A 357 -20.72 -20.30 9.44
CA ALA A 357 -21.80 -21.19 9.02
C ALA A 357 -21.97 -21.17 7.49
N GLU A 358 -22.08 -19.97 6.90
CA GLU A 358 -22.19 -19.81 5.43
C GLU A 358 -20.95 -20.36 4.71
N PHE A 359 -19.75 -20.13 5.26
CA PHE A 359 -18.52 -20.70 4.71
C PHE A 359 -18.54 -22.23 4.75
N LYS A 360 -19.03 -22.86 5.82
CA LYS A 360 -19.13 -24.32 5.91
C LYS A 360 -20.12 -24.91 4.89
N GLU A 361 -21.16 -24.17 4.53
CA GLU A 361 -22.17 -24.60 3.56
C GLU A 361 -21.74 -24.41 2.11
N VAL A 362 -21.16 -23.25 1.79
CA VAL A 362 -20.84 -22.85 0.40
C VAL A 362 -19.37 -23.11 0.04
N GLY A 363 -18.50 -23.20 1.05
CA GLY A 363 -17.05 -23.25 0.89
C GLY A 363 -16.46 -21.89 0.50
N PRO A 364 -15.20 -21.86 0.06
CA PRO A 364 -14.44 -20.62 -0.14
C PRO A 364 -14.95 -19.72 -1.26
N ASN A 365 -15.80 -20.25 -2.16
CA ASN A 365 -16.41 -19.46 -3.24
C ASN A 365 -17.35 -18.36 -2.75
N ILE A 366 -17.83 -18.44 -1.51
CA ILE A 366 -18.73 -17.42 -0.93
C ILE A 366 -18.12 -16.01 -0.96
N VAL A 367 -16.78 -15.90 -0.88
CA VAL A 367 -16.08 -14.61 -0.94
C VAL A 367 -16.37 -13.85 -2.22
N HIS A 368 -16.52 -14.55 -3.36
CA HIS A 368 -16.79 -13.93 -4.65
C HIS A 368 -18.22 -13.45 -4.79
N GLN A 369 -19.15 -14.03 -4.04
CA GLN A 369 -20.57 -13.64 -4.09
C GLN A 369 -20.87 -12.49 -3.13
N ARG A 370 -20.18 -12.45 -1.98
CA ARG A 370 -20.46 -11.46 -0.93
C ARG A 370 -19.63 -10.19 -1.05
N CYS A 371 -18.37 -10.29 -1.51
CA CYS A 371 -17.43 -9.17 -1.49
C CYS A 371 -17.26 -8.45 -2.83
N PHE A 372 -17.71 -9.02 -3.97
CA PHE A 372 -17.35 -8.56 -5.32
C PHE A 372 -18.47 -8.60 -6.34
#